data_AF-A0A7C7NKC0-F1
#
_entry.id   AF-A0A7C7NKC0-F1
#
_cell.length_a   1.000
_cell.length_b   1.000
_cell.length_c   1.000
_cell.angle_alpha   90.00
_cell.angle_beta   90.00
_cell.angle_gamma   90.00
#
_symmetry.space_group_name_H-M   'P 1'
#
loop_
_entity.id
_entity.type
_entity.pdbx_description
1 polymer ?
#
loop_
_entity_poly.entity_id
_entity_poly.type
_entity_poly.pdbx_seq_one_letter_code
_entity_poly.pdbx_strand_id
1 'polypeptide(L)'
;MERLDIDHFLKLLEDAKREVETNLNHLRDELMGLERSEIRDEGDIASMSSERHRYALLIDHCKEELKEIEHALDKIENNREEFGVCEMCQDEIPIERLLVKPFALYCISCREMIEEEKSK
;
A
#
# COMPACT_ATOMS: atom_id res chain seq x y z
N MET A 1 25.92 14.48 6.23
CA MET A 1 25.31 13.42 5.43
C MET A 1 24.94 12.32 6.40
N GLU A 2 23.74 12.40 6.96
CA GLU A 2 23.21 11.36 7.85
C GLU A 2 23.11 10.08 7.01
N ARG A 3 23.80 9.03 7.46
CA ARG A 3 23.65 7.72 6.83
C ARG A 3 22.21 7.28 7.08
N LEU A 4 21.50 6.88 6.02
CA LEU A 4 20.23 6.18 6.18
C LEU A 4 20.42 5.03 7.18
N ASP A 5 19.69 5.09 8.29
CA ASP A 5 19.69 4.03 9.28
C ASP A 5 18.81 2.88 8.76
N ILE A 6 19.45 1.94 8.08
CA ILE A 6 18.75 0.82 7.45
C ILE A 6 18.10 -0.09 8.48
N ASP A 7 18.66 -0.22 9.68
CA ASP A 7 18.03 -1.02 10.74
C ASP A 7 16.72 -0.37 11.18
N HIS A 8 16.69 0.97 11.23
CA HIS A 8 15.46 1.73 11.47
C HIS A 8 14.41 1.52 10.37
N PHE A 9 14.80 1.65 9.09
CA PHE A 9 13.88 1.48 7.97
C PHE A 9 13.37 0.04 7.80
N LEU A 10 14.21 -0.96 8.07
CA LEU A 10 13.82 -2.36 8.06
C LEU A 10 12.71 -2.61 9.09
N LYS A 11 12.89 -2.10 10.31
CA LYS A 11 11.85 -2.18 11.34
C LYS A 11 10.56 -1.46 10.94
N LEU A 12 10.65 -0.26 10.35
CA LEU A 12 9.48 0.46 9.85
C LEU A 12 8.73 -0.32 8.75
N LEU A 13 9.46 -0.97 7.84
CA LEU A 13 8.87 -1.79 6.79
C LEU A 13 8.20 -3.06 7.33
N GLU A 14 8.82 -3.73 8.31
CA GLU A 14 8.22 -4.88 8.99
C GLU A 14 6.96 -4.50 9.79
N ASP A 15 6.98 -3.35 10.45
CA ASP A 15 5.81 -2.80 11.16
C ASP A 15 4.68 -2.48 10.17
N ALA A 16 5.00 -1.78 9.08
CA ALA A 16 4.04 -1.48 8.01
C ALA A 16 3.48 -2.76 7.36
N LYS A 17 4.32 -3.77 7.09
CA LYS A 17 3.87 -5.06 6.54
C LYS A 17 2.82 -5.71 7.42
N ARG A 18 3.09 -5.80 8.73
CA ARG A 18 2.17 -6.41 9.71
C ARG A 18 0.85 -5.64 9.80
N GLU A 19 0.90 -4.32 9.76
CA GLU A 19 -0.29 -3.48 9.76
C GLU A 19 -1.15 -3.73 8.51
N VAL A 20 -0.56 -3.71 7.32
CA VAL A 20 -1.29 -3.93 6.07
C VAL A 20 -1.83 -5.36 5.97
N GLU A 21 -1.09 -6.37 6.42
CA GLU A 21 -1.58 -7.76 6.50
C GLU A 21 -2.78 -7.89 7.44
N THR A 22 -2.74 -7.21 8.59
CA THR A 22 -3.86 -7.18 9.55
C THR A 22 -5.09 -6.53 8.93
N ASN A 23 -4.91 -5.37 8.28
CA ASN A 23 -6.00 -4.64 7.60
C ASN A 23 -6.60 -5.47 6.46
N LEU A 24 -5.75 -6.15 5.66
CA LEU A 24 -6.19 -7.01 4.57
C LEU A 24 -7.06 -8.18 5.06
N ASN A 25 -6.67 -8.81 6.17
CA ASN A 25 -7.45 -9.89 6.77
C ASN A 25 -8.80 -9.38 7.31
N HIS A 26 -8.81 -8.22 7.97
CA HIS A 26 -10.05 -7.59 8.45
C HIS A 26 -11.01 -7.29 7.29
N LEU A 27 -10.53 -6.68 6.21
CA LEU A 27 -11.34 -6.36 5.03
C LEU A 27 -11.92 -7.62 4.37
N ARG A 28 -11.16 -8.73 4.35
CA ARG A 28 -11.66 -10.03 3.86
C ARG A 28 -12.76 -10.59 4.73
N ASP A 29 -12.61 -10.49 6.06
CA ASP A 29 -13.62 -10.95 7.01
C ASP A 29 -14.91 -10.13 6.90
N GLU A 30 -14.82 -8.80 6.75
CA GLU A 30 -15.97 -7.93 6.52
C GLU A 30 -16.68 -8.27 5.19
N LEU A 31 -15.92 -8.47 4.11
CA LEU A 31 -16.47 -8.88 2.83
C LEU A 31 -17.21 -10.22 2.94
N MET A 32 -16.59 -11.23 3.58
CA MET A 32 -17.24 -12.53 3.82
C MET A 32 -18.50 -12.42 4.68
N GLY A 33 -18.50 -11.51 5.67
CA GLY A 33 -19.65 -11.23 6.53
C GLY A 33 -20.84 -10.68 5.72
N LEU A 34 -20.59 -9.76 4.79
CA LEU A 34 -21.62 -9.24 3.89
C LEU A 34 -22.25 -10.34 3.05
N GLU A 35 -21.49 -11.31 2.56
CA GLU A 35 -22.03 -12.33 1.66
C GLU A 35 -23.04 -13.27 2.33
N ARG A 36 -22.97 -13.43 3.65
CA ARG A 36 -23.81 -14.35 4.44
C ARG A 36 -25.21 -13.84 4.78
N SER A 37 -25.57 -12.59 4.45
CA SER A 37 -26.91 -12.07 4.75
C SER A 37 -28.01 -12.79 3.95
N GLU A 38 -29.00 -13.41 4.62
CA GLU A 38 -29.92 -14.40 4.00
C GLU A 38 -31.27 -13.83 3.50
N ILE A 39 -31.68 -12.61 3.88
CA ILE A 39 -32.94 -11.99 3.43
C ILE A 39 -32.61 -10.68 2.74
N ARG A 40 -33.09 -10.48 1.51
CA ARG A 40 -32.73 -9.31 0.69
C ARG A 40 -33.92 -8.81 -0.12
N ASP A 41 -34.21 -7.52 -0.02
CA ASP A 41 -35.02 -6.82 -1.00
C ASP A 41 -34.14 -6.21 -2.12
N GLU A 42 -34.74 -5.58 -3.12
CA GLU A 42 -34.00 -4.96 -4.23
C GLU A 42 -33.06 -3.82 -3.76
N GLY A 43 -33.42 -3.11 -2.70
CA GLY A 43 -32.60 -2.05 -2.09
C GLY A 43 -31.37 -2.61 -1.37
N ASP A 44 -31.54 -3.73 -0.67
CA ASP A 44 -30.46 -4.48 -0.04
C ASP A 44 -29.47 -5.00 -1.07
N ILE A 45 -29.94 -5.52 -2.21
CA ILE A 45 -29.08 -6.03 -3.29
C ILE A 45 -28.22 -4.90 -3.87
N ALA A 46 -28.81 -3.74 -4.16
CA ALA A 46 -28.08 -2.58 -4.69
C ALA A 46 -27.01 -2.06 -3.70
N SER A 47 -27.39 -1.96 -2.43
CA SER A 47 -26.49 -1.51 -1.35
C SER A 47 -25.32 -2.49 -1.15
N MET A 48 -25.61 -3.80 -1.12
CA MET A 48 -24.59 -4.83 -1.00
C MET A 48 -23.63 -4.87 -2.19
N SER A 49 -24.11 -4.65 -3.41
CA SER A 49 -23.25 -4.58 -4.59
C SER A 49 -22.25 -3.44 -4.48
N SER A 50 -22.71 -2.29 -3.98
CA SER A 50 -21.89 -1.09 -3.77
C SER A 50 -20.83 -1.32 -2.69
N GLU A 51 -21.23 -1.92 -1.56
CA GLU A 51 -20.31 -2.28 -0.49
C GLU A 51 -19.28 -3.34 -0.92
N ARG A 52 -19.70 -4.38 -1.63
CA ARG A 52 -18.76 -5.38 -2.20
C ARG A 52 -17.71 -4.73 -3.09
N HIS A 53 -18.14 -3.81 -3.96
CA HIS A 53 -17.23 -3.09 -4.83
C HIS A 53 -16.25 -2.24 -4.02
N ARG A 54 -16.73 -1.54 -2.97
CA ARG A 54 -15.88 -0.77 -2.05
C ARG A 54 -14.83 -1.65 -1.36
N TYR A 55 -15.21 -2.81 -0.82
CA TYR A 55 -14.27 -3.74 -0.19
C TYR A 55 -13.26 -4.30 -1.18
N ALA A 56 -13.67 -4.62 -2.40
CA ALA A 56 -12.75 -5.10 -3.44
C ALA A 56 -11.66 -4.07 -3.74
N LEU A 57 -12.02 -2.79 -3.90
CA LEU A 57 -11.06 -1.71 -4.12
C LEU A 57 -10.07 -1.55 -2.95
N LEU A 58 -10.56 -1.60 -1.71
CA LEU A 58 -9.71 -1.52 -0.52
C LEU A 58 -8.75 -2.70 -0.41
N ILE A 59 -9.23 -3.91 -0.68
CA ILE A 59 -8.41 -5.13 -0.71
C ILE A 59 -7.31 -5.02 -1.76
N ASP A 60 -7.64 -4.55 -2.96
CA ASP A 60 -6.65 -4.39 -4.03
C ASP A 60 -5.63 -3.30 -3.69
N HIS A 61 -6.03 -2.24 -3.00
CA HIS A 61 -5.10 -1.25 -2.49
C HIS A 61 -4.12 -1.83 -1.47
N CYS A 62 -4.61 -2.57 -0.46
CA CYS A 62 -3.74 -3.23 0.52
C CYS A 62 -2.76 -4.23 -0.13
N LYS A 63 -3.20 -4.97 -1.15
CA LYS A 63 -2.31 -5.87 -1.89
C LYS A 63 -1.20 -5.11 -2.61
N GLU A 64 -1.53 -3.97 -3.21
CA GLU A 64 -0.53 -3.15 -3.90
C GLU A 64 0.47 -2.57 -2.91
N GLU A 65 0.02 -2.08 -1.75
CA GLU A 65 0.93 -1.64 -0.69
C GLU A 65 1.82 -2.77 -0.17
N LEU A 66 1.30 -3.99 0.00
CA LEU A 66 2.14 -5.14 0.37
C LEU A 66 3.24 -5.41 -0.66
N LYS A 67 2.93 -5.33 -1.95
CA LYS A 67 3.95 -5.47 -2.99
C LYS A 67 5.00 -4.37 -2.91
N GLU A 68 4.59 -3.12 -2.71
CA GLU A 68 5.52 -1.99 -2.54
C GLU A 68 6.43 -2.22 -1.32
N ILE A 69 5.89 -2.74 -0.20
CA ILE A 69 6.66 -3.07 1.01
C ILE A 69 7.64 -4.22 0.76
N GLU A 70 7.19 -5.30 0.12
CA GLU A 70 8.05 -6.43 -0.21
C GLU A 70 9.18 -6.04 -1.15
N HIS A 71 8.90 -5.16 -2.11
CA HIS A 71 9.90 -4.60 -3.01
C HIS A 71 10.92 -3.71 -2.28
N ALA A 72 10.47 -2.90 -1.32
CA ALA A 72 11.36 -2.09 -0.50
C ALA A 72 12.26 -2.94 0.40
N LEU A 73 11.73 -4.01 0.99
CA LEU A 73 12.50 -5.00 1.75
C LEU A 73 13.54 -5.70 0.86
N ASP A 74 13.15 -6.14 -0.33
CA ASP A 74 14.05 -6.74 -1.31
C ASP A 74 15.19 -5.80 -1.70
N LYS A 75 14.91 -4.51 -1.93
CA LYS A 75 15.95 -3.51 -2.16
C LYS A 75 16.92 -3.39 -0.99
N ILE A 76 16.44 -3.39 0.25
CA ILE A 76 17.33 -3.32 1.41
C ILE A 76 18.26 -4.54 1.47
N GLU A 77 17.75 -5.73 1.17
CA GLU A 77 18.52 -6.98 1.22
C GLU A 77 19.49 -7.14 0.04
N ASN A 78 19.03 -6.86 -1.19
CA ASN A 78 19.75 -7.19 -2.41
C ASN A 78 20.41 -5.98 -3.09
N ASN A 79 19.86 -4.78 -2.96
CA ASN A 79 20.29 -3.57 -3.69
C ASN A 79 20.25 -2.32 -2.80
N ARG A 80 20.99 -2.36 -1.68
CA ARG A 80 20.89 -1.37 -0.59
C ARG A 80 21.18 0.07 -1.04
N GLU A 81 22.00 0.26 -2.06
CA GLU A 81 22.24 1.58 -2.68
C GLU A 81 21.04 2.17 -3.43
N GLU A 82 20.07 1.35 -3.84
CA GLU A 82 18.85 1.78 -4.54
C GLU A 82 17.69 2.07 -3.58
N PHE A 83 17.83 1.71 -2.29
CA PHE A 83 16.81 2.04 -1.30
C PHE A 83 16.76 3.55 -1.07
N GLY A 84 15.55 4.11 -1.17
CA GLY A 84 15.32 5.56 -1.09
C GLY A 84 15.61 6.31 -2.39
N VAL A 85 15.71 5.63 -3.53
CA VAL A 85 15.82 6.25 -4.86
C VAL A 85 14.50 6.10 -5.64
N CYS A 86 14.05 7.18 -6.26
CA CYS A 86 12.84 7.21 -7.07
C CYS A 86 13.02 6.37 -8.34
N GLU A 87 12.12 5.43 -8.59
CA GLU A 87 12.25 4.53 -9.75
C GLU A 87 11.96 5.20 -11.09
N MET A 88 11.31 6.36 -11.08
CA MET A 88 10.95 7.09 -12.30
C MET A 88 12.02 8.10 -12.71
N CYS A 89 12.44 8.98 -11.79
CA CYS A 89 13.40 10.04 -12.10
C CYS A 89 14.83 9.76 -11.62
N GLN A 90 15.03 8.68 -10.86
CA GLN A 90 16.34 8.31 -10.28
C GLN A 90 16.91 9.31 -9.26
N ASP A 91 16.10 10.26 -8.80
CA ASP A 91 16.47 11.17 -7.71
C ASP A 91 16.22 10.54 -6.33
N GLU A 92 16.91 11.03 -5.30
CA GLU A 92 16.68 10.64 -3.91
C GLU A 92 15.27 11.00 -3.43
N ILE A 93 14.62 10.06 -2.76
CA ILE A 93 13.34 10.27 -2.09
C ILE A 93 13.63 10.96 -0.74
N PRO A 94 12.96 12.07 -0.43
CA PRO A 94 13.16 12.77 0.85
C PRO A 94 12.99 11.83 2.04
N ILE A 95 13.89 11.92 3.02
CA ILE A 95 13.87 11.08 4.22
C ILE A 95 12.55 11.27 4.97
N GLU A 96 12.02 12.49 5.05
CA GLU A 96 10.74 12.79 5.69
C GLU A 96 9.58 12.01 5.06
N ARG A 97 9.64 11.77 3.74
CA ARG A 97 8.65 10.93 3.05
C ARG A 97 8.85 9.47 3.40
N LEU A 98 10.07 8.97 3.44
CA LEU A 98 10.36 7.58 3.81
C LEU A 98 10.01 7.29 5.29
N LEU A 99 10.14 8.28 6.18
CA LEU A 99 9.72 8.14 7.58
C LEU A 99 8.20 7.99 7.73
N VAL A 100 7.42 8.55 6.80
CA VAL A 100 5.95 8.44 6.78
C VAL A 100 5.50 7.23 5.97
N LYS A 101 6.12 6.99 4.81
CA LYS A 101 5.84 5.89 3.88
C LYS A 101 7.17 5.24 3.46
N PRO A 102 7.69 4.28 4.24
CA PRO A 102 9.04 3.71 4.05
C PRO A 102 9.17 2.85 2.78
N PHE A 103 8.05 2.47 2.20
CA PHE A 103 7.93 1.69 0.97
C PHE A 103 7.65 2.55 -0.27
N ALA A 104 7.85 3.87 -0.19
CA ALA A 104 7.63 4.75 -1.33
C ALA A 104 8.59 4.44 -2.48
N LEU A 105 8.04 4.05 -3.64
CA LEU A 105 8.80 3.81 -4.87
C LEU A 105 9.16 5.10 -5.64
N TYR A 106 8.40 6.16 -5.39
CA TYR A 106 8.47 7.41 -6.15
C TYR A 106 8.58 8.63 -5.22
N CYS A 107 9.32 9.63 -5.69
CA CYS A 107 9.28 10.97 -5.11
C CYS A 107 7.87 11.59 -5.27
N ILE A 108 7.61 12.68 -4.55
CA ILE A 108 6.27 13.32 -4.53
C ILE A 108 5.85 13.72 -5.94
N SER A 109 6.71 14.40 -6.70
CA SER A 109 6.42 14.85 -8.06
C SER A 109 6.14 13.71 -9.03
N CYS A 110 6.91 12.62 -8.97
CA CYS A 110 6.65 11.44 -9.79
C CYS A 110 5.37 10.72 -9.38
N ARG A 111 5.03 10.72 -8.09
CA ARG A 111 3.79 10.11 -7.62
C ARG A 111 2.57 10.88 -8.11
N GLU A 112 2.60 12.21 -8.07
CA GLU A 112 1.52 13.07 -8.57
C GLU A 112 1.25 12.81 -10.06
N MET A 113 2.30 12.70 -10.89
CA MET A 113 2.15 12.39 -12.32
C MET A 113 1.44 11.04 -12.57
N ILE A 114 1.79 9.99 -11.82
CA ILE A 114 1.14 8.67 -11.94
C ILE A 114 -0.34 8.74 -11.55
N GLU A 115 -0.67 9.49 -10.51
CA GLU A 115 -2.05 9.62 -10.02
C GLU A 115 -2.93 10.40 -10.99
N GLU A 116 -2.38 11.43 -11.65
CA GLU A 116 -3.06 12.15 -12.73
C GLU A 116 -3.34 11.27 -13.95
N GLU A 117 -2.40 10.38 -14.31
CA GLU A 117 -2.59 9.42 -15.40
C GLU A 117 -3.66 8.37 -15.09
N LYS A 118 -3.70 7.86 -13.86
CA LYS A 118 -4.71 6.87 -13.43
C LYS A 118 -6.13 7.45 -13.31
N SER A 119 -6.24 8.77 -13.20
CA SER A 119 -7.54 9.47 -13.06
C SER A 119 -8.19 9.85 -14.40
N LYS A 120 -7.54 9.52 -15.52
CA LYS A 120 -8.07 9.71 -16.89
C LYS A 120 -8.68 8.42 -17.43
#